data_AF-A0A4Y2TRC5-F1
#
_entry.id   AF-A0A4Y2TRC5-F1
#
_cell.length_a   1.000
_cell.length_b   1.000
_cell.length_c   1.000
_cell.angle_alpha   90.00
_cell.angle_beta   90.00
_cell.angle_gamma   90.00
#
_symmetry.space_group_name_H-M   'P 1'
#
loop_
_entity.id
_entity.type
_entity.pdbx_description
1 polymer ?
#
loop_
_entity_poly.entity_id
_entity_poly.type
_entity_poly.pdbx_seq_one_letter_code
_entity_poly.pdbx_strand_id
1 'polypeptide(L)' 'MKIADQPDLAPSDFHLFGPLKQHLGGKLSAGDDDVQQEVLLRMRQQPKEFYAAGIGALMKRWDKCINIGGDYLKNKIVSK' A
#
# COMPACT_ATOMS: atom_id res chain seq x y z
N MET A 1 18.97 4.54 -10.35
CA MET A 1 17.50 4.64 -10.20
C MET A 1 17.21 4.92 -8.73
N LYS A 2 16.82 6.15 -8.37
CA LYS A 2 16.47 6.49 -6.98
C LYS A 2 15.02 6.07 -6.74
N ILE A 3 14.84 5.05 -5.91
CA ILE A 3 13.54 4.48 -5.53
C ILE A 3 12.82 5.35 -4.49
N ALA A 4 13.49 6.35 -3.93
CA ALA A 4 13.10 7.05 -2.70
C ALA A 4 11.80 7.88 -2.77
N ASP A 5 11.25 8.18 -3.95
CA ASP A 5 10.09 9.06 -4.10
C ASP A 5 8.91 8.41 -4.87
N GLN A 6 8.72 7.09 -4.73
CA GLN A 6 7.81 6.31 -5.60
C GLN A 6 6.71 5.56 -4.83
N PRO A 7 5.71 6.26 -4.27
CA PRO A 7 4.63 5.64 -3.49
C PRO A 7 3.76 4.68 -4.33
N ASP A 8 3.67 4.89 -5.64
CA ASP A 8 2.95 3.98 -6.55
C ASP A 8 3.66 2.63 -6.75
N LEU A 9 4.89 2.43 -6.23
CA LEU A 9 5.64 1.18 -6.34
C LEU A 9 5.71 0.39 -5.03
N ALA A 10 5.28 0.93 -3.90
CA ALA A 10 5.26 0.22 -2.63
C ALA A 10 3.91 -0.51 -2.44
N PRO A 11 3.87 -1.86 -2.39
CA PRO A 11 2.63 -2.59 -2.14
C PRO A 11 1.98 -2.24 -0.80
N SER A 12 2.78 -1.81 0.18
CA SER A 12 2.26 -1.27 1.44
C SER A 12 1.33 -0.08 1.20
N ASP A 13 1.73 0.86 0.33
CA ASP A 13 1.03 2.13 0.14
C ASP A 13 -0.24 1.97 -0.71
N PHE A 14 -0.16 1.24 -1.82
CA PHE A 14 -1.28 1.12 -2.75
C PHE A 14 -2.24 -0.04 -2.45
N HIS A 15 -1.85 -1.00 -1.60
CA HIS A 15 -2.64 -2.23 -1.36
C HIS A 15 -2.91 -2.49 0.12
N LEU A 16 -1.90 -2.37 0.99
CA LEU A 16 -2.01 -2.78 2.39
C LEU A 16 -2.64 -1.72 3.29
N PHE A 17 -2.14 -0.48 3.20
CA PHE A 17 -2.48 0.58 4.15
C PHE A 17 -3.87 1.17 3.93
N GLY A 18 -4.42 1.13 2.71
CA GLY A 18 -5.80 1.57 2.45
C GLY A 18 -6.81 0.78 3.29
N PRO A 19 -6.90 -0.56 3.11
CA PRO A 19 -7.77 -1.42 3.91
C PRO A 19 -7.46 -1.37 5.41
N LEU A 20 -6.19 -1.23 5.80
CA LEU A 20 -5.81 -1.14 7.21
C LEU A 20 -6.32 0.16 7.85
N LYS A 21 -6.14 1.30 7.19
CA LYS A 21 -6.65 2.60 7.64
C LYS A 21 -8.18 2.61 7.72
N GLN A 22 -8.86 1.95 6.78
CA GLN A 22 -10.32 1.78 6.84
C GLN A 22 -10.76 0.94 8.05
N HIS A 23 -9.99 -0.09 8.40
CA HIS A 23 -10.28 -0.95 9.54
C HIS A 23 -10.04 -0.25 10.89
N LEU A 24 -8.94 0.49 11.00
CA LEU A 24 -8.53 1.20 12.21
C LEU A 24 -9.24 2.56 12.36
N GLY A 25 -9.77 3.11 11.27
CA GLY A 25 -10.36 4.43 11.24
C GLY A 25 -11.50 4.58 12.24
N GLY A 26 -11.37 5.55 13.15
CA GLY A 26 -12.39 5.88 14.15
C GLY A 26 -12.41 4.95 15.37
N LYS A 27 -11.52 3.96 15.47
CA LYS A 27 -11.37 3.14 16.68
C LYS A 27 -10.52 3.88 17.71
N LEU A 28 -10.98 3.86 18.95
CA LEU A 28 -10.22 4.32 20.10
C LEU A 28 -9.50 3.12 20.70
N SER A 29 -8.17 3.15 20.71
CA SER A 29 -7.34 2.13 21.34
C SER A 29 -6.84 2.60 22.71
N ALA A 30 -6.69 1.67 23.63
CA ALA A 30 -6.23 1.98 24.99
C ALA A 30 -4.73 2.35 25.05
N GLY A 31 -3.97 2.02 24.01
CA GLY A 31 -2.54 2.30 23.87
C GLY A 31 -1.95 1.56 22.67
N ASP A 32 -0.63 1.67 22.50
CA ASP A 32 0.08 1.14 21.34
C ASP A 32 -0.02 -0.39 21.22
N ASP A 33 0.01 -1.12 22.34
CA ASP A 33 -0.08 -2.59 22.36
C ASP A 33 -1.40 -3.09 21.75
N ASP A 34 -2.50 -2.38 22.02
CA ASP A 34 -3.83 -2.68 21.50
C ASP A 34 -3.86 -2.47 19.97
N VAL A 35 -3.29 -1.35 19.49
CA VAL A 35 -3.15 -1.07 18.06
C VAL A 35 -2.31 -2.16 17.37
N GLN A 36 -1.19 -2.57 17.99
CA GLN A 36 -0.32 -3.61 17.44
C GLN A 36 -1.03 -4.95 17.32
N GLN A 37 -1.79 -5.36 18.35
CA GLN A 37 -2.56 -6.60 18.32
C GLN A 37 -3.65 -6.55 17.24
N GLU A 38 -4.36 -5.43 17.11
CA GLU A 38 -5.40 -5.29 16.11
C GLU A 38 -4.84 -5.34 14.68
N VAL A 39 -3.74 -4.63 14.43
CA VAL A 39 -3.03 -4.69 13.14
C VAL A 39 -2.60 -6.13 12.84
N LEU A 40 -1.98 -6.82 13.80
CA LEU A 40 -1.52 -8.19 13.64
C LEU A 40 -2.68 -9.16 13.33
N LEU A 41 -3.78 -9.03 14.06
CA LEU A 41 -4.98 -9.82 13.83
C LEU A 41 -5.57 -9.55 12.44
N ARG A 42 -5.68 -8.27 12.06
CA ARG A 42 -6.21 -7.88 10.75
C ARG A 42 -5.39 -8.43 9.60
N MET A 43 -4.06 -8.47 9.74
CA MET A 43 -3.15 -9.10 8.77
C MET A 43 -3.37 -10.61 8.70
N ARG A 44 -3.42 -11.30 9.84
CA ARG A 44 -3.62 -12.76 9.89
C ARG A 44 -4.97 -13.21 9.32
N GLN A 45 -5.99 -12.35 9.40
CA GLN A 45 -7.31 -12.63 8.83
C GLN A 45 -7.39 -12.43 7.31
N GLN A 46 -6.41 -11.77 6.68
CA GLN A 46 -6.44 -11.61 5.23
C GLN A 46 -6.24 -12.96 4.54
N PRO A 47 -7.01 -13.24 3.47
CA PRO A 47 -6.79 -14.43 2.65
C PRO A 47 -5.44 -14.33 1.91
N LYS A 48 -4.83 -15.45 1.55
CA LYS A 48 -3.53 -15.47 0.84
C LYS A 48 -3.60 -14.70 -0.49
N GLU A 49 -4.75 -14.77 -1.13
CA GLU A 49 -5.10 -14.10 -2.38
C GLU A 49 -5.02 -12.57 -2.25
N PHE A 50 -5.29 -12.02 -1.07
CA PHE A 50 -5.12 -10.59 -0.81
C PHE A 50 -3.66 -10.19 -1.02
N TYR A 51 -2.71 -10.90 -0.42
CA TYR A 51 -1.28 -10.61 -0.60
C TYR A 51 -0.82 -10.87 -2.03
N ALA A 52 -1.26 -11.99 -2.63
CA ALA A 52 -0.94 -12.31 -4.01
C ALA A 52 -1.44 -11.23 -4.99
N ALA A 53 -2.61 -10.64 -4.75
CA ALA A 53 -3.15 -9.55 -5.56
C ALA A 53 -2.27 -8.29 -5.48
N GLY A 54 -1.77 -7.94 -4.29
CA GLY A 54 -0.86 -6.81 -4.11
C GLY A 54 0.46 -6.99 -4.87
N ILE A 55 1.05 -8.19 -4.81
CA ILE A 55 2.27 -8.54 -5.56
C ILE A 55 2.00 -8.59 -7.07
N GLY A 56 0.87 -9.15 -7.50
CA GLY A 56 0.46 -9.15 -8.91
C GLY A 56 0.27 -7.74 -9.47
N ALA A 57 -0.28 -6.83 -8.67
CA ALA A 57 -0.42 -5.42 -9.04
C ALA A 57 0.93 -4.69 -9.11
N LEU A 58 1.92 -5.08 -8.30
CA LEU A 58 3.28 -4.53 -8.38
C LEU A 58 3.92 -4.82 -9.74
N MET A 59 3.85 -6.06 -10.22
CA MET A 59 4.41 -6.43 -11.53
C MET A 59 3.82 -5.60 -12.67
N LYS A 60 2.49 -5.40 -12.67
CA LYS A 60 1.80 -4.56 -13.66
C LYS A 60 2.24 -3.09 -13.57
N ARG A 61 2.45 -2.57 -12.36
CA ARG A 61 2.92 -1.18 -12.18
C ARG A 61 4.37 -1.01 -12.61
N TRP A 62 5.24 -1.99 -12.37
CA TRP A 62 6.62 -1.97 -12.88
C TRP A 62 6.66 -1.98 -14.40
N ASP A 63 5.92 -2.87 -15.05
CA ASP A 63 5.83 -2.90 -16.51
C ASP A 63 5.38 -1.55 -17.07
N LYS A 64 4.33 -0.97 -16.47
CA LYS A 64 3.85 0.37 -16.83
C LYS A 64 4.91 1.47 -16.63
N CYS A 65 5.64 1.46 -15.52
CA CYS A 65 6.70 2.44 -15.25
C CYS A 65 7.85 2.35 -16.27
N ILE A 66 8.20 1.14 -16.70
CA ILE A 66 9.24 0.89 -17.71
C ILE A 66 8.76 1.35 -19.09
N ASN A 67 7.54 0.97 -19.48
CA ASN A 67 7.00 1.22 -20.82
C ASN A 67 6.63 2.69 -21.08
N ILE A 68 6.34 3.48 -20.03
CA ILE A 68 6.07 4.92 -20.14
C ILE A 68 7.38 5.74 -20.06
N GLY A 69 8.55 5.09 -20.08
CA GLY A 69 9.84 5.78 -19.99
C GLY A 69 10.04 6.53 -18.67
N GLY A 70 9.33 6.14 -17.61
CA GLY A 70 9.36 6.82 -16.30
C GLY A 70 8.50 8.09 -16.19
N ASP A 71 7.78 8.50 -17.23
CA ASP A 71 7.06 9.80 -17.24
C ASP A 71 5.70 9.77 -16.50
N TYR A 72 5.31 8.61 -15.97
CA TYR A 72 4.10 8.46 -15.15
C TYR A 72 4.16 9.20 -13.80
N LEU A 73 5.34 9.71 -13.42
CA LEU A 73 5.69 10.03 -12.03
C LEU A 73 5.60 11.51 -11.65
N LYS A 74 5.44 12.44 -12.62
CA LYS A 74 5.27 13.88 -12.33
C LYS A 74 3.82 14.29 -12.10
N ASN A 75 2.85 13.60 -12.69
CA ASN A 75 1.49 14.14 -12.85
C ASN A 75 0.55 13.93 -11.65
N LYS A 76 0.99 13.28 -10.55
CA LYS A 76 0.21 13.25 -9.30
C LYS A 76 0.61 14.32 -8.28
N ILE A 77 1.78 14.95 -8.42
CA ILE A 77 2.24 15.99 -7.49
C ILE A 77 1.63 17.37 -7.84
N VAL A 78 1.13 17.54 -9.07
CA VAL A 78 0.55 18.82 -9.57
C VAL A 78 -0.98 18.89 -9.40
N SER A 79 -1.63 17.88 -8.84
CA SER A 79 -3.06 17.92 -8.50
C SER A 79 -3.27 17.88 -6.99
N LYS A 80 -2.84 18.94 -6.30
CA LYS A 80 -3.34 19.36 -5.00
C LYS A 80 -3.83 20.79 -5.10
#